data_AF-A0A6B2JBA6-F1
#
_entry.id   AF-A0A6B2JBA6-F1
#
_cell.length_a   1.000
_cell.length_b   1.000
_cell.length_c   1.000
_cell.angle_alpha   90.00
_cell.angle_beta   90.00
_cell.angle_gamma   90.00
#
_symmetry.space_group_name_H-M   'P 1'
#
loop_
_entity.id
_entity.type
_entity.pdbx_description
1 polymer ?
#
loop_
_entity_poly.entity_id
_entity_poly.type
_entity_poly.pdbx_seq_one_letter_code
_entity_poly.pdbx_strand_id
1 'polypeptide(L)' 'LVALLLPDAAPLLGMFCFGNLMRESGVVERLSDTVQNALINIVTIFLGLSVGAKLVADKFLQPQTLGILVLGV' A
#
# COMPACT_ATOMS: atom_id res chain seq x y z
N LEU A 1 14.05 -15.05 6.76
CA LEU A 1 13.68 -15.98 5.67
C LEU A 1 13.36 -15.25 4.36
N VAL A 2 12.43 -14.29 4.37
CA VAL A 2 12.03 -13.52 3.17
C VAL A 2 13.22 -12.85 2.47
N ALA A 3 14.04 -12.09 3.19
CA ALA A 3 15.21 -11.40 2.60
C ALA A 3 16.28 -12.36 2.03
N LEU A 4 16.28 -13.63 2.43
CA LEU A 4 17.25 -14.64 1.99
C LEU A 4 16.77 -15.42 0.76
N LEU A 5 15.44 -15.63 0.64
CA LEU A 5 14.82 -16.44 -0.41
C LEU A 5 14.19 -15.60 -1.53
N LEU A 6 13.70 -14.40 -1.21
CA LEU A 6 13.01 -13.53 -2.13
C LEU A 6 13.23 -12.04 -1.75
N PRO A 7 14.39 -11.47 -2.08
CA PRO A 7 14.74 -10.10 -1.71
C PRO A 7 13.77 -9.06 -2.29
N ASP A 8 13.16 -9.32 -3.44
CA ASP A 8 12.19 -8.41 -4.09
C ASP A 8 10.92 -8.20 -3.25
N ALA A 9 10.54 -9.19 -2.44
CA ALA A 9 9.40 -9.10 -1.53
C ALA A 9 9.80 -8.51 -0.16
N ALA A 10 11.09 -8.36 0.13
CA ALA A 10 11.59 -7.84 1.39
C ALA A 10 11.06 -6.43 1.76
N PRO A 11 10.95 -5.44 0.85
CA PRO A 11 10.40 -4.13 1.23
C PRO A 11 8.92 -4.21 1.63
N LEU A 12 8.11 -5.03 0.92
CA LEU A 12 6.69 -5.19 1.22
C LEU A 12 6.48 -5.93 2.54
N LEU A 13 7.10 -7.11 2.69
CA LEU A 13 6.97 -7.94 3.88
C LEU A 13 7.67 -7.32 5.09
N GLY A 14 8.76 -6.57 4.88
CA GLY A 14 9.46 -5.83 5.93
C GLY A 14 8.59 -4.75 6.55
N MET A 15 7.95 -3.91 5.72
CA MET A 15 7.03 -2.88 6.22
C MET A 15 5.78 -3.49 6.89
N PHE A 16 5.28 -4.61 6.35
CA PHE A 16 4.19 -5.36 6.96
C PHE A 16 4.57 -5.91 8.35
N CYS A 17 5.70 -6.61 8.46
CA CYS A 17 6.18 -7.17 9.73
C CYS A 17 6.54 -6.08 10.74
N PHE A 18 7.01 -4.91 10.29
CA PHE A 18 7.25 -3.76 11.16
C PHE A 18 5.94 -3.24 11.78
N GLY A 19 4.88 -3.11 10.98
CA GLY A 19 3.54 -2.81 11.47
C GLY A 19 3.05 -3.84 12.50
N ASN A 20 3.26 -5.13 12.21
CA ASN A 20 2.89 -6.21 13.11
C ASN A 20 3.69 -6.18 14.43
N LEU A 21 4.99 -5.90 14.36
CA LEU A 21 5.84 -5.76 15.54
C LEU A 21 5.39 -4.58 16.41
N MET A 22 5.04 -3.43 15.83
CA MET A 22 4.54 -2.30 16.61
C MET A 22 3.25 -2.63 17.37
N ARG A 23 2.38 -3.46 16.78
CA ARG A 23 1.15 -3.93 17.42
C ARG A 23 1.41 -4.97 18.52
N GLU A 24 2.21 -5.99 18.23
CA GLU A 24 2.45 -7.12 19.15
C GLU A 24 3.50 -6.81 20.24
N SER A 25 4.38 -5.83 20.03
CA SER A 25 5.44 -5.50 21.00
C SER A 25 4.92 -4.84 22.28
N GLY A 26 3.72 -4.26 22.30
CA GLY A 26 3.08 -3.66 23.48
C GLY A 26 3.76 -2.42 24.08
N VAL A 27 5.02 -2.13 23.74
CA VAL A 27 5.82 -1.01 24.28
C VAL A 27 5.69 0.28 23.45
N VAL A 28 5.09 0.21 22.26
CA VAL A 28 4.94 1.33 21.32
C VAL A 28 3.47 1.60 20.97
N GLU A 29 2.59 1.54 21.97
CA GLU A 29 1.12 1.69 21.83
C GLU A 29 0.72 2.98 21.10
N ARG A 30 1.27 4.14 21.52
CA ARG A 30 1.02 5.44 20.85
C ARG A 30 1.41 5.43 19.37
N LEU A 31 2.47 4.71 19.02
CA LEU A 31 2.97 4.62 17.66
C LEU A 31 2.08 3.71 16.82
N SER A 32 1.71 2.54 17.38
CA SER A 32 0.76 1.60 16.77
C SER A 32 -0.59 2.28 16.49
N ASP A 33 -1.14 3.03 17.44
CA ASP A 33 -2.41 3.75 17.27
C ASP A 33 -2.32 4.86 16.22
N THR A 34 -1.20 5.60 16.20
CA THR A 34 -0.99 6.66 15.20
C THR A 34 -0.88 6.06 13.79
N VAL A 35 -0.18 4.93 13.63
CA VAL A 35 -0.01 4.24 12.35
C VAL A 35 -1.34 3.71 11.82
N GLN A 36 -2.15 3.07 12.68
CA GLN A 36 -3.42 2.46 12.30
C GLN A 36 -4.56 3.45 12.05
N ASN A 37 -4.48 4.67 12.62
CA ASN A 37 -5.54 5.67 12.51
C ASN A 37 -5.11 6.89 11.70
N ALA A 38 -4.33 7.79 12.31
CA ALA A 38 -4.03 9.08 11.71
C ALA A 38 -3.14 8.96 10.46
N LEU A 39 -2.09 8.15 10.54
CA LEU A 39 -1.12 8.02 9.46
C LEU A 39 -1.74 7.37 8.21
N ILE A 40 -2.47 6.26 8.39
CA ILE A 40 -3.11 5.57 7.26
C ILE A 40 -4.15 6.46 6.59
N ASN A 41 -4.92 7.26 7.36
CA ASN A 41 -5.90 8.17 6.79
C ASN A 41 -5.23 9.26 5.92
N ILE A 42 -4.14 9.85 6.41
CA ILE A 42 -3.39 10.87 5.66
C ILE A 42 -2.77 10.28 4.39
N VAL A 43 -2.08 9.15 4.51
CA VAL A 43 -1.42 8.50 3.36
C VAL A 43 -2.44 8.00 2.35
N THR A 44 -3.61 7.51 2.78
CA THR A 44 -4.70 7.07 1.88
C THR A 44 -5.24 8.23 1.06
N ILE A 45 -5.40 9.42 1.65
CA ILE A 45 -5.83 10.62 0.89
C ILE A 45 -4.79 10.95 -0.19
N PHE A 46 -3.50 10.98 0.16
CA PHE A 46 -2.45 11.25 -0.81
C PHE A 46 -2.33 10.18 -1.89
N LEU A 47 -2.49 8.91 -1.52
CA LEU A 47 -2.49 7.80 -2.47
C LEU A 47 -3.70 7.91 -3.42
N GLY A 48 -4.88 8.18 -2.90
CA GLY A 48 -6.10 8.38 -3.69
C GLY A 48 -5.96 9.52 -4.69
N LEU A 49 -5.41 10.66 -4.26
CA LEU A 49 -5.11 11.79 -5.15
C LEU A 49 -4.04 11.43 -6.19
N SER A 50 -2.98 10.73 -5.79
CA SER A 50 -1.88 10.33 -6.69
C SER A 50 -2.32 9.31 -7.74
N VAL A 51 -3.21 8.39 -7.37
CA VAL A 51 -3.80 7.40 -8.30
C VAL A 51 -4.83 8.09 -9.19
N GLY A 52 -5.70 8.93 -8.62
CA GLY A 52 -6.68 9.72 -9.37
C GLY A 52 -6.05 10.66 -10.40
N ALA A 53 -4.90 11.26 -10.07
CA ALA A 53 -4.14 12.11 -10.99
C ALA A 53 -3.61 11.34 -12.23
N LYS A 54 -3.49 10.01 -12.16
CA LYS A 54 -3.10 9.18 -13.31
C LYS A 54 -4.28 8.82 -14.22
N LEU A 55 -5.53 9.11 -13.84
CA LEU A 55 -6.75 8.84 -14.60
C LEU A 55 -7.04 9.91 -15.67
N VAL A 56 -6.01 10.46 -16.30
CA VAL A 56 -6.16 11.36 -17.45
C VAL A 56 -6.73 10.58 -18.63
N ALA A 57 -7.61 11.21 -19.42
CA ALA A 57 -8.32 10.58 -20.54
C ALA A 57 -7.40 9.76 -21.46
N ASP A 58 -6.23 10.29 -21.80
CA ASP A 58 -5.26 9.63 -22.69
C ASP A 58 -4.60 8.38 -22.10
N LYS A 59 -4.62 8.23 -20.77
CA LYS A 59 -4.10 7.05 -20.05
C LYS A 59 -5.20 6.06 -19.68
N PHE A 60 -6.42 6.56 -19.44
CA PHE A 60 -7.56 5.74 -19.05
C PHE A 60 -8.36 5.19 -20.24
N LEU A 61 -8.47 5.92 -21.35
CA LEU A 61 -9.21 5.52 -22.55
C LEU A 61 -8.29 4.80 -23.55
N GLN A 62 -7.63 3.74 -23.08
CA GLN A 62 -6.75 2.90 -23.89
C GLN A 62 -7.37 1.51 -24.10
N PRO A 63 -7.12 0.84 -25.25
CA PRO A 63 -7.57 -0.53 -25.45
C PRO A 63 -7.05 -1.48 -24.35
N GLN A 64 -5.87 -1.20 -23.79
CA GLN A 64 -5.26 -1.94 -22.70
C GLN A 64 -6.07 -1.84 -21.39
N THR A 65 -6.59 -0.66 -21.04
CA THR A 65 -7.39 -0.49 -19.81
C THR A 65 -8.75 -1.17 -19.90
N LEU A 66 -9.34 -1.23 -21.10
CA LEU A 66 -10.51 -2.07 -21.39
C LEU A 66 -10.22 -3.57 -21.12
N GLY A 67 -9.03 -4.05 -21.51
CA GLY A 67 -8.58 -5.42 -21.21
C GLY A 67 -8.40 -5.68 -19.71
N ILE A 68 -7.84 -4.72 -18.95
CA ILE A 68 -7.73 -4.82 -17.48
C ILE A 68 -9.13 -4.93 -16.84
N LEU A 69 -10.10 -4.16 -17.32
CA LEU A 69 -11.45 -4.13 -16.76
C LEU A 69 -12.22 -5.44 -17.02
N VAL A 70 -12.02 -6.07 -18.19
CA VAL A 70 -12.63 -7.37 -18.52
C VAL A 70 -11.98 -8.54 -17.77
N LEU A 71 -10.65 -8.52 -17.58
CA LEU A 71 -9.93 -9.57 -16.85
C LEU A 71 -10.10 -9.49 -15.33
N GLY A 72 -10.40 -8.30 -14.80
CA GLY A 72 -10.55 -8.06 -13.37
C GLY A 72 -11.94 -8.34 -12.79
N VAL A 73 -12.95 -8.53 -13.65
CA VAL A 73 -14.31 -9.02 -13.29
C VAL A 73 -14.29 -10.54 -13.22
#